data_AF-A0A3C7W131-F1
#
_entry.id   AF-A0A3C7W131-F1
#
_cell.length_a   1.000
_cell.length_b   1.000
_cell.length_c   1.000
_cell.angle_alpha   90.00
_cell.angle_beta   90.00
_cell.angle_gamma   90.00
#
_symmetry.space_group_name_H-M   'P 1'
#
loop_
_entity.id
_entity.type
_entity.pdbx_description
1 polymer ?
#
loop_
_entity_poly.entity_id
_entity_poly.type
_entity_poly.pdbx_seq_one_letter_code
_entity_poly.pdbx_strand_id
1 'polypeptide(L)'
;SLLRGNAQAFFEERRDRYLSAGVDEPLAATVAAGLYAATGLAIIDVASRAEAPLGDVAELYFHLGERLELDWFGGQILRSAVDNEWQALARESYLEDLQAQQCTLAMGILRLRCEGLDSAACVERWEEQEATLIARWREMLAELHATTAPDFAMFAVANRELLDLAQSSRRA
;
A
#
# COMPACT_ATOMS: atom_id res chain seq x y z
N SER A 1 15.80 4.05 7.65
CA SER A 1 14.54 3.29 7.63
C SER A 1 14.13 3.08 6.19
N LEU A 2 13.60 1.89 5.83
CA LEU A 2 13.01 1.67 4.49
C LEU A 2 11.63 2.31 4.37
N LEU A 3 10.91 2.44 5.50
CA LEU A 3 9.64 3.18 5.56
C LEU A 3 9.90 4.66 5.30
N ARG A 4 9.05 5.27 4.47
CA ARG A 4 9.09 6.71 4.12
C ARG A 4 7.69 7.30 4.16
N GLY A 5 7.60 8.63 4.26
CA GLY A 5 6.34 9.37 4.19
C GLY A 5 5.27 8.86 5.16
N ASN A 6 4.08 8.58 4.62
CA ASN A 6 2.92 8.12 5.38
C ASN A 6 3.16 6.79 6.12
N ALA A 7 3.92 5.86 5.55
CA ALA A 7 4.27 4.60 6.21
C ALA A 7 5.08 4.84 7.50
N GLN A 8 6.06 5.75 7.43
CA GLN A 8 6.86 6.09 8.60
C GLN A 8 6.01 6.77 9.67
N ALA A 9 5.20 7.75 9.30
CA ALA A 9 4.33 8.46 10.23
C ALA A 9 3.34 7.51 10.93
N PHE A 10 2.76 6.56 10.19
CA PHE A 10 1.82 5.58 10.73
C PHE A 10 2.49 4.59 11.69
N PHE A 11 3.71 4.13 11.38
CA PHE A 11 4.51 3.33 12.30
C PHE A 11 4.77 4.07 13.62
N GLU A 12 5.20 5.34 13.53
CA GLU A 12 5.51 6.18 14.69
C GLU A 12 4.25 6.42 15.55
N GLU A 13 3.13 6.79 14.94
CA GLU A 13 1.84 6.97 15.62
C GLU A 13 1.43 5.72 16.42
N ARG A 14 1.53 4.54 15.79
CA ARG A 14 1.18 3.27 16.44
C ARG A 14 2.12 2.92 17.59
N ARG A 15 3.43 3.05 17.38
CA ARG A 15 4.43 2.81 18.43
C ARG A 15 4.15 3.72 19.62
N ASP A 16 3.94 5.00 19.37
CA ASP A 16 3.75 6.01 20.41
C ASP A 16 2.43 5.80 21.18
N ARG A 17 1.39 5.29 20.52
CA ARG A 17 0.15 4.84 21.17
C ARG A 17 0.41 3.69 22.16
N TYR A 18 1.21 2.70 21.80
CA TYR A 18 1.54 1.59 22.70
C TYR A 18 2.43 2.03 23.86
N LEU A 19 3.43 2.88 23.60
CA LEU A 19 4.26 3.49 24.63
C LEU A 19 3.41 4.27 25.64
N SER A 20 2.45 5.07 25.15
CA SER A 20 1.52 5.84 25.99
C SER A 20 0.60 4.94 26.84
N ALA A 21 0.39 3.69 26.42
CA ALA A 21 -0.35 2.68 27.17
C ALA A 21 0.51 1.89 28.17
N GLY A 22 1.80 2.21 28.30
CA GLY A 22 2.72 1.58 29.24
C GLY A 22 3.41 0.31 28.73
N VAL A 23 3.32 0.02 27.42
CA VAL A 23 4.09 -1.06 26.79
C VAL A 23 5.55 -0.61 26.69
N ASP A 24 6.49 -1.51 26.98
CA ASP A 24 7.91 -1.24 26.85
C ASP A 24 8.33 -1.01 25.38
N GLU A 25 9.34 -0.17 25.17
CA GLU A 25 9.75 0.26 23.82
C GLU A 25 10.06 -0.88 22.84
N PRO A 26 10.81 -1.94 23.22
CA PRO A 26 11.07 -3.06 22.32
C PRO A 26 9.79 -3.76 21.85
N LEU A 27 8.85 -4.00 22.75
CA LEU A 27 7.58 -4.63 22.42
C LEU A 27 6.67 -3.70 21.62
N ALA A 28 6.58 -2.42 22.00
CA ALA A 28 5.81 -1.40 21.27
C ALA A 28 6.28 -1.27 19.82
N ALA A 29 7.60 -1.23 19.60
CA ALA A 29 8.18 -1.17 18.25
C ALA A 29 7.90 -2.46 17.46
N THR A 30 8.03 -3.63 18.10
CA THR A 30 7.77 -4.93 17.46
C THR A 30 6.31 -5.07 17.02
N VAL A 31 5.36 -4.72 17.89
CA VAL A 31 3.92 -4.78 17.59
C VAL A 31 3.52 -3.72 16.57
N ALA A 32 4.11 -2.52 16.62
CA ALA A 32 3.92 -1.51 15.59
C ALA A 32 4.44 -1.97 14.22
N ALA A 33 5.56 -2.68 14.19
CA ALA A 33 6.18 -3.22 12.98
C ALA A 33 5.44 -4.45 12.40
N GLY A 34 4.57 -5.12 13.17
CA GLY A 34 3.90 -6.35 12.74
C GLY A 34 3.11 -6.23 11.43
N LEU A 35 2.49 -5.06 11.17
CA LEU A 35 1.84 -4.76 9.89
C LEU A 35 2.82 -4.80 8.71
N TYR A 36 4.05 -4.32 8.91
CA TYR A 36 5.09 -4.28 7.88
C TYR A 36 5.83 -5.61 7.76
N ALA A 37 5.70 -6.53 8.71
CA ALA A 37 6.25 -7.88 8.57
C ALA A 37 5.57 -8.63 7.40
N ALA A 38 4.25 -8.48 7.26
CA ALA A 38 3.52 -8.98 6.10
C ALA A 38 4.00 -8.32 4.80
N THR A 39 4.21 -6.99 4.80
CA THR A 39 4.77 -6.25 3.67
C THR A 39 6.15 -6.78 3.26
N GLY A 40 7.03 -7.06 4.22
CA GLY A 40 8.36 -7.61 3.97
C GLY A 40 8.31 -8.97 3.26
N LEU A 41 7.43 -9.88 3.70
CA LEU A 41 7.22 -11.16 3.03
C LEU A 41 6.72 -10.99 1.59
N ALA A 42 5.83 -10.03 1.35
CA ALA A 42 5.28 -9.78 0.02
C ALA A 42 6.31 -9.15 -0.93
N ILE A 43 7.18 -8.27 -0.43
CA ILE A 43 8.32 -7.75 -1.21
C ILE A 43 9.29 -8.88 -1.57
N ILE A 44 9.56 -9.81 -0.64
CA ILE A 44 10.40 -10.98 -0.90
C ILE A 44 9.78 -11.88 -1.98
N ASP A 45 8.46 -12.14 -1.92
CA ASP A 45 7.75 -12.92 -2.95
C ASP A 45 7.86 -12.25 -4.33
N VAL A 46 7.62 -10.93 -4.41
CA VAL A 46 7.76 -10.17 -5.66
C VAL A 46 9.19 -10.24 -6.20
N ALA A 47 10.19 -10.01 -5.35
CA ALA A 47 11.59 -10.08 -5.76
C ALA A 47 11.96 -11.48 -6.29
N SER A 48 11.50 -12.53 -5.63
CA SER A 48 11.71 -13.91 -6.08
C SER A 48 11.05 -14.19 -7.43
N ARG A 49 9.84 -13.68 -7.67
CA ARG A 49 9.07 -13.93 -8.90
C ARG A 49 9.51 -13.08 -10.08
N ALA A 50 10.02 -11.88 -9.81
CA ALA A 50 10.56 -10.96 -10.81
C ALA A 50 12.04 -11.22 -11.12
N GLU A 51 12.71 -12.09 -10.37
CA GLU A 51 14.15 -12.32 -10.43
C GLU A 51 14.96 -11.02 -10.33
N ALA A 52 14.51 -10.11 -9.44
CA ALA A 52 15.07 -8.78 -9.26
C ALA A 52 15.74 -8.62 -7.87
N PRO A 53 16.73 -7.73 -7.72
CA PRO A 53 17.34 -7.47 -6.42
C PRO A 53 16.31 -6.99 -5.39
N LEU A 54 16.34 -7.58 -4.19
CA LEU A 54 15.38 -7.26 -3.12
C LEU A 54 15.34 -5.76 -2.79
N GLY A 55 16.49 -5.10 -2.81
CA GLY A 55 16.60 -3.66 -2.55
C GLY A 55 15.81 -2.83 -3.55
N ASP A 56 16.00 -3.11 -4.85
CA ASP A 56 15.33 -2.41 -5.95
C ASP A 56 13.81 -2.63 -5.89
N VAL A 57 13.37 -3.87 -5.59
CA VAL A 57 11.95 -4.18 -5.43
C VAL A 57 11.35 -3.46 -4.23
N ALA A 58 12.06 -3.40 -3.10
CA ALA A 58 11.60 -2.67 -1.93
C ALA A 58 11.50 -1.17 -2.22
N GLU A 59 12.50 -0.58 -2.86
CA GLU A 59 12.51 0.83 -3.26
C GLU A 59 11.34 1.15 -4.19
N LEU A 60 11.14 0.35 -5.24
CA LEU A 60 10.01 0.48 -6.14
C LEU A 60 8.67 0.35 -5.41
N TYR A 61 8.52 -0.66 -4.55
CA TYR A 61 7.28 -0.92 -3.82
C TYR A 61 6.88 0.26 -2.95
N PHE A 62 7.82 0.80 -2.17
CA PHE A 62 7.56 1.97 -1.31
C PHE A 62 7.36 3.24 -2.12
N HIS A 63 8.15 3.46 -3.19
CA HIS A 63 7.98 4.62 -4.05
C HIS A 63 6.59 4.64 -4.71
N LEU A 64 6.14 3.49 -5.22
CA LEU A 64 4.80 3.33 -5.77
C LEU A 64 3.71 3.59 -4.70
N GLY A 65 3.90 3.03 -3.49
CA GLY A 65 2.97 3.22 -2.38
C GLY A 65 2.81 4.69 -1.99
N GLU A 66 3.92 5.45 -2.00
CA GLU A 66 3.92 6.89 -1.76
C GLU A 66 3.17 7.64 -2.88
N ARG A 67 3.48 7.37 -4.16
CA ARG A 67 2.85 8.06 -5.30
C ARG A 67 1.36 7.84 -5.42
N LEU A 68 0.88 6.68 -4.98
CA LEU A 68 -0.54 6.30 -5.00
C LEU A 68 -1.22 6.49 -3.64
N GLU A 69 -0.53 7.05 -2.64
CA GLU A 69 -1.04 7.25 -1.27
C GLU A 69 -1.60 5.97 -0.59
N LEU A 70 -1.05 4.80 -0.91
CA LEU A 70 -1.58 3.51 -0.46
C LEU A 70 -1.48 3.33 1.06
N ASP A 71 -0.42 3.83 1.69
CA ASP A 71 -0.27 3.81 3.15
C ASP A 71 -1.34 4.67 3.83
N TRP A 72 -1.69 5.82 3.24
CA TRP A 72 -2.74 6.68 3.77
C TRP A 72 -4.10 5.97 3.67
N PHE A 73 -4.39 5.37 2.52
CA PHE A 73 -5.62 4.62 2.29
C PHE A 73 -5.75 3.43 3.25
N GLY A 74 -4.71 2.61 3.39
CA GLY A 74 -4.67 1.51 4.37
C GLY A 74 -4.83 2.00 5.81
N GLY A 75 -4.28 3.17 6.13
CA GLY A 75 -4.49 3.84 7.41
C GLY A 75 -5.95 4.22 7.67
N GLN A 76 -6.70 4.67 6.66
CA GLN A 76 -8.14 4.94 6.79
C GLN A 76 -8.93 3.67 7.09
N ILE A 77 -8.63 2.59 6.37
CA ILE A 77 -9.24 1.27 6.60
C ILE A 77 -8.95 0.78 8.03
N LEU A 78 -7.70 0.89 8.49
CA LEU A 78 -7.30 0.49 9.84
C LEU A 78 -7.98 1.31 10.95
N ARG A 79 -8.15 2.62 10.75
CA ARG A 79 -8.77 3.53 11.73
C ARG A 79 -10.29 3.50 11.74
N SER A 80 -10.91 2.90 10.71
CA SER A 80 -12.37 2.79 10.63
C SER A 80 -12.97 2.09 11.85
N ALA A 81 -14.10 2.62 12.32
CA ALA A 81 -14.86 2.02 13.39
C ALA A 81 -15.48 0.70 12.90
N VAL A 82 -15.41 -0.33 13.74
CA VAL A 82 -15.97 -1.65 13.45
C VAL A 82 -17.13 -1.89 14.41
N ASP A 83 -18.33 -1.93 13.86
CA ASP A 83 -19.58 -2.07 14.59
C ASP A 83 -20.04 -3.54 14.71
N ASN A 84 -19.54 -4.41 13.83
CA ASN A 84 -19.89 -5.83 13.82
C ASN A 84 -18.78 -6.72 13.22
N GLU A 85 -18.94 -8.04 13.37
CA GLU A 85 -17.98 -9.05 12.90
C GLU A 85 -17.74 -9.00 11.38
N TRP A 86 -18.77 -8.70 10.58
CA TRP A 86 -18.63 -8.63 9.12
C TRP A 86 -17.77 -7.45 8.68
N GLN A 87 -17.86 -6.32 9.39
CA GLN A 87 -16.97 -5.18 9.16
C GLN A 87 -15.53 -5.49 9.62
N ALA A 88 -15.35 -6.29 10.67
CA ALA A 88 -14.02 -6.75 11.07
C ALA A 88 -13.36 -7.57 9.94
N LEU A 89 -14.09 -8.55 9.41
CA LEU A 89 -13.66 -9.39 8.28
C LEU A 89 -13.45 -8.57 7.00
N ALA A 90 -14.33 -7.62 6.71
CA ALA A 90 -14.16 -6.74 5.55
C ALA A 90 -12.89 -5.90 5.66
N ARG A 91 -12.57 -5.40 6.87
CA ARG A 91 -11.36 -4.60 7.10
C ARG A 91 -10.10 -5.41 6.82
N GLU A 92 -10.06 -6.65 7.31
CA GLU A 92 -8.96 -7.58 7.05
C GLU A 92 -8.83 -7.86 5.55
N SER A 93 -9.94 -8.24 4.90
CA SER A 93 -9.97 -8.49 3.44
C SER A 93 -9.48 -7.28 2.64
N TYR A 94 -9.88 -6.06 2.99
CA TYR A 94 -9.47 -4.86 2.27
C TYR A 94 -7.97 -4.54 2.43
N LEU A 95 -7.39 -4.84 3.59
CA LEU A 95 -5.95 -4.67 3.80
C LEU A 95 -5.14 -5.73 3.05
N GLU A 96 -5.63 -6.96 3.02
CA GLU A 96 -5.03 -8.03 2.22
C GLU A 96 -5.11 -7.73 0.71
N ASP A 97 -6.28 -7.28 0.25
CA ASP A 97 -6.49 -6.87 -1.14
C ASP A 97 -5.57 -5.72 -1.53
N LEU A 98 -5.49 -4.67 -0.72
CA LEU A 98 -4.59 -3.53 -0.93
C LEU A 98 -3.14 -4.00 -1.08
N GLN A 99 -2.67 -4.87 -0.19
CA GLN A 99 -1.32 -5.41 -0.25
C GLN A 99 -1.08 -6.23 -1.52
N ALA A 100 -2.01 -7.12 -1.87
CA ALA A 100 -1.92 -7.96 -3.07
C ALA A 100 -1.92 -7.12 -4.36
N GLN A 101 -2.70 -6.04 -4.39
CA GLN A 101 -2.77 -5.10 -5.50
C GLN A 101 -1.47 -4.32 -5.65
N GLN A 102 -0.88 -3.80 -4.57
CA GLN A 102 0.42 -3.13 -4.63
C GLN A 102 1.54 -4.06 -5.13
N CYS A 103 1.57 -5.32 -4.68
CA CYS A 103 2.50 -6.32 -5.21
C CYS A 103 2.30 -6.58 -6.71
N THR A 104 1.04 -6.62 -7.14
CA THR A 104 0.68 -6.81 -8.54
C THR A 104 1.15 -5.63 -9.40
N LEU A 105 0.99 -4.41 -8.92
CA LEU A 105 1.48 -3.20 -9.59
C LEU A 105 3.01 -3.20 -9.68
N ALA A 106 3.71 -3.45 -8.56
CA ALA A 106 5.17 -3.54 -8.53
C ALA A 106 5.70 -4.59 -9.52
N MET A 107 5.07 -5.77 -9.57
CA MET A 107 5.37 -6.80 -10.58
C MET A 107 5.17 -6.33 -12.01
N GLY A 108 4.08 -5.59 -12.28
CA GLY A 108 3.81 -5.02 -13.61
C GLY A 108 4.89 -4.03 -14.04
N ILE A 109 5.28 -3.13 -13.13
CA ILE A 109 6.32 -2.13 -13.40
C ILE A 109 7.67 -2.78 -13.66
N LEU A 110 8.06 -3.78 -12.87
CA LEU A 110 9.31 -4.52 -13.07
C LEU A 110 9.39 -5.20 -14.44
N ARG A 111 8.25 -5.59 -15.02
CA ARG A 111 8.20 -6.22 -16.37
C ARG A 111 8.48 -5.25 -17.50
N LEU A 112 8.32 -3.94 -17.29
CA LEU A 112 8.66 -2.94 -18.30
C LEU A 112 10.17 -2.90 -18.64
N ARG A 113 11.02 -3.58 -17.83
CA ARG A 113 12.46 -3.74 -18.03
C ARG A 113 13.14 -2.43 -18.45
N CYS A 114 12.87 -1.36 -17.72
CA CYS A 114 13.41 -0.05 -18.05
C CYS A 114 14.93 -0.09 -18.02
N GLU A 115 15.54 0.54 -19.01
CA GLU A 115 16.99 0.55 -19.20
C GLU A 115 17.66 1.19 -17.96
N GLY A 116 18.51 0.42 -17.27
CA GLY A 116 19.37 0.94 -16.20
C GLY A 116 18.87 0.80 -14.75
N LEU A 117 17.76 0.08 -14.49
CA LEU A 117 17.22 -0.17 -13.13
C LEU A 117 16.82 1.11 -12.35
N ASP A 118 16.60 2.23 -13.03
CA ASP A 118 16.06 3.43 -12.38
C ASP A 118 14.57 3.22 -12.08
N SER A 119 14.29 2.88 -10.82
CA SER A 119 12.93 2.62 -10.32
C SER A 119 12.00 3.82 -10.51
N ALA A 120 12.52 5.04 -10.42
CA ALA A 120 11.71 6.25 -10.61
C ALA A 120 11.28 6.41 -12.07
N ALA A 121 12.22 6.24 -13.01
CA ALA A 121 11.92 6.29 -14.45
C ALA A 121 10.94 5.18 -14.88
N CYS A 122 11.05 3.99 -14.28
CA CYS A 122 10.08 2.92 -14.52
C CYS A 122 8.67 3.29 -14.08
N VAL A 123 8.55 3.92 -12.91
CA VAL A 123 7.26 4.33 -12.37
C VAL A 123 6.67 5.44 -13.22
N GLU A 124 7.44 6.45 -13.61
CA GLU A 124 6.96 7.51 -14.51
C GLU A 124 6.43 6.96 -15.83
N ARG A 125 7.19 6.08 -16.49
CA ARG A 125 6.75 5.43 -17.73
C ARG A 125 5.47 4.61 -17.53
N TRP A 126 5.38 3.88 -16.43
CA TRP A 126 4.18 3.12 -16.09
C TRP A 126 2.98 4.03 -15.85
N GLU A 127 3.18 5.17 -15.17
CA GLU A 127 2.12 6.14 -14.95
C GLU A 127 1.59 6.75 -16.25
N GLU A 128 2.46 6.99 -17.22
CA GLU A 128 2.05 7.45 -18.55
C GLU A 128 1.16 6.40 -19.26
N GLN A 129 1.49 5.11 -19.14
CA GLN A 129 0.72 4.01 -19.73
C GLN A 129 -0.65 3.84 -19.06
N GLU A 130 -0.71 4.00 -17.74
CA GLU A 130 -1.91 3.79 -16.93
C GLU A 130 -2.65 5.09 -16.56
N ALA A 131 -2.32 6.21 -17.21
CA ALA A 131 -2.76 7.55 -16.84
C ALA A 131 -4.27 7.67 -16.58
N THR A 132 -5.09 7.00 -17.40
CA THR A 132 -6.56 6.99 -17.26
C THR A 132 -7.02 6.31 -15.97
N LEU A 133 -6.44 5.16 -15.61
CA LEU A 133 -6.82 4.41 -14.41
C LEU A 133 -6.25 5.08 -13.16
N ILE A 134 -5.07 5.67 -13.25
CA ILE A 134 -4.49 6.49 -12.17
C ILE A 134 -5.34 7.73 -11.91
N ALA A 135 -5.88 8.38 -12.95
CA ALA A 135 -6.78 9.52 -12.78
C ALA A 135 -8.03 9.13 -11.98
N ARG A 136 -8.67 8.00 -12.32
CA ARG A 136 -9.82 7.46 -11.57
C ARG A 136 -9.47 7.13 -10.11
N TRP A 137 -8.33 6.49 -9.88
CA TRP A 137 -7.84 6.23 -8.52
C TRP A 137 -7.67 7.53 -7.71
N ARG A 138 -7.08 8.56 -8.33
CA ARG A 138 -6.88 9.87 -7.69
C ARG A 138 -8.20 10.61 -7.41
N GLU A 139 -9.20 10.48 -8.29
CA GLU A 139 -10.55 11.00 -8.04
C GLU A 139 -11.19 10.31 -6.82
N MET A 140 -11.10 8.99 -6.74
CA MET A 140 -11.58 8.22 -5.58
C MET A 140 -10.85 8.61 -4.29
N LEU A 141 -9.52 8.81 -4.34
CA LEU A 141 -8.76 9.33 -3.19
C LEU A 141 -9.23 10.72 -2.78
N ALA A 142 -9.49 11.62 -3.74
CA ALA A 142 -9.97 12.97 -3.44
C ALA A 142 -11.33 12.95 -2.72
N GLU A 143 -12.24 12.05 -3.12
CA GLU A 143 -13.52 11.85 -2.42
C GLU A 143 -13.32 11.31 -0.99
N LEU A 144 -12.40 10.36 -0.79
CA LEU A 144 -12.07 9.85 0.55
C LEU A 144 -11.47 10.95 1.44
N HIS A 145 -10.56 11.78 0.90
CA HIS A 145 -9.97 12.92 1.61
C HIS A 145 -11.02 13.97 2.01
N ALA A 146 -12.02 14.19 1.17
CA ALA A 146 -13.12 15.12 1.45
C ALA A 146 -14.14 14.57 2.47
N THR A 147 -14.08 13.28 2.80
CA THR A 147 -15.04 12.61 3.67
C THR A 147 -14.47 12.44 5.08
N THR A 148 -15.12 13.03 6.08
CA THR A 148 -14.65 13.00 7.48
C THR A 148 -14.56 11.59 8.07
N ALA A 149 -15.50 10.71 7.70
CA ALA A 149 -15.55 9.33 8.17
C ALA A 149 -16.01 8.42 7.02
N PRO A 150 -15.08 7.98 6.15
CA PRO A 150 -15.42 7.06 5.07
C PRO A 150 -15.91 5.73 5.63
N ASP A 151 -16.93 5.15 4.99
CA ASP A 151 -17.50 3.88 5.40
C ASP A 151 -16.91 2.69 4.61
N PHE A 152 -17.30 1.48 5.01
CA PHE A 152 -16.85 0.25 4.37
C PHE A 152 -17.26 0.13 2.90
N ALA A 153 -18.38 0.75 2.49
CA ALA A 153 -18.78 0.74 1.09
C ALA A 153 -17.83 1.59 0.24
N MET A 154 -17.41 2.75 0.75
CA MET A 154 -16.39 3.58 0.07
C MET A 154 -15.06 2.82 -0.06
N PHE A 155 -14.63 2.09 0.97
CA PHE A 155 -13.41 1.27 0.87
C PHE A 155 -13.53 0.12 -0.13
N ALA A 156 -14.72 -0.48 -0.28
CA ALA A 156 -14.96 -1.51 -1.29
C ALA A 156 -14.80 -0.95 -2.71
N VAL A 157 -15.35 0.24 -2.96
CA VAL A 157 -15.22 0.92 -4.26
C VAL A 157 -13.77 1.30 -4.54
N ALA A 158 -13.07 1.86 -3.55
CA ALA A 158 -11.66 2.21 -3.69
C ALA A 158 -10.77 0.99 -3.98
N ASN A 159 -10.95 -0.12 -3.26
CA ASN A 159 -10.25 -1.36 -3.57
C ASN A 159 -10.57 -1.89 -4.97
N ARG A 160 -11.79 -1.67 -5.47
CA ARG A 160 -12.16 -2.08 -6.83
C ARG A 160 -11.46 -1.24 -7.90
N GLU A 161 -11.36 0.07 -7.71
CA GLU A 161 -10.62 0.95 -8.62
C GLU A 161 -9.13 0.59 -8.65
N LEU A 162 -8.53 0.34 -7.48
CA LEU A 162 -7.12 -0.07 -7.38
C LEU A 162 -6.89 -1.47 -7.97
N LEU A 163 -7.85 -2.40 -7.84
CA LEU A 163 -7.80 -3.70 -8.50
C LEU A 163 -7.80 -3.58 -10.02
N ASP A 164 -8.64 -2.72 -10.58
CA ASP A 164 -8.70 -2.53 -12.03
C ASP A 164 -7.38 -1.96 -12.56
N LEU A 165 -6.76 -1.02 -11.85
CA LEU A 165 -5.40 -0.53 -12.12
C LEU A 165 -4.36 -1.66 -12.06
N ALA A 166 -4.35 -2.46 -10.98
CA ALA A 166 -3.44 -3.59 -10.82
C ALA A 166 -3.60 -4.65 -11.93
N GLN A 167 -4.82 -4.93 -12.36
CA GLN A 167 -5.09 -5.88 -13.44
C GLN A 167 -4.64 -5.37 -14.81
N SER A 168 -4.75 -4.07 -15.08
CA SER A 168 -4.23 -3.44 -16.28
C SER A 168 -2.72 -3.60 -16.37
N SER A 169 -2.01 -3.31 -15.27
CA SER A 169 -0.55 -3.38 -15.20
C SER A 169 0.02 -4.79 -15.30
N ARG A 170 -0.79 -5.84 -15.10
CA ARG A 170 -0.38 -7.22 -15.37
C ARG A 170 -0.33 -7.57 -16.86
N ARG A 171 -1.08 -6.83 -17.68
CA ARG A 171 -1.27 -7.09 -19.12
C ARG A 171 -0.31 -6.28 -19.98
N ALA A 172 0.22 -5.16 -19.45
CA ALA A 172 1.33 -4.41 -20.02
C ALA A 172 2.63 -5.23 -19.99
#